data_AF-A0A1Y1UWP1-F1
#
_entry.id   AF-A0A1Y1UWP1-F1
#
_cell.length_a   1.000
_cell.length_b   1.000
_cell.length_c   1.000
_cell.angle_alpha   90.00
_cell.angle_beta   90.00
_cell.angle_gamma   90.00
#
_symmetry.space_group_name_H-M   'P 1'
#
loop_
_entity.id
_entity.type
_entity.pdbx_description
1 polymer ?
#
loop_
_entity_poly.entity_id
_entity_poly.type
_entity_poly.pdbx_seq_one_letter_code
_entity_poly.pdbx_strand_id
1 'polypeptide(L)'
;MAFTFNSGEEDFKRLLNSNYFVDKTDFIFNLNKKINAKGNLICISRPKKFGKTSIIDMLTAYYSYSEQKTTIFNDKNISKRYINQVETRTKNKPDENNLKYLNEYNVIKLEMNEYFSRYNNFNVEEGIKRIKRAIVNSVKMKIKNFSFSDEFDISEIINDIFEETRRKIIF
;
A
#
# COMPACT_ATOMS: atom_id res chain seq x y z
N MET A 1 -1.97 -2.65 -14.47
CA MET A 1 -0.57 -3.11 -14.37
C MET A 1 -0.55 -4.19 -13.30
N ALA A 2 0.03 -5.36 -13.58
CA ALA A 2 -0.12 -6.56 -12.77
C ALA A 2 0.58 -6.51 -11.39
N PHE A 3 1.54 -5.61 -11.23
CA PHE A 3 2.33 -5.39 -10.03
C PHE A 3 2.69 -3.91 -9.96
N THR A 4 2.72 -3.34 -8.76
CA THR A 4 3.27 -2.00 -8.56
C THR A 4 4.00 -1.88 -7.21
N PHE A 5 5.23 -1.37 -7.24
CA PHE A 5 5.99 -0.91 -6.07
C PHE A 5 5.81 0.60 -5.91
N ASN A 6 5.42 1.05 -4.71
CA ASN A 6 5.19 2.48 -4.38
C ASN A 6 4.47 3.23 -5.52
N SER A 7 3.31 2.71 -5.94
CA SER A 7 2.50 3.33 -7.00
C SER A 7 1.90 4.68 -6.61
N GLY A 8 1.95 5.04 -5.33
CA GLY A 8 1.44 6.30 -4.84
C GLY A 8 -0.08 6.36 -4.94
N GLU A 9 -0.60 7.53 -5.27
CA GLU A 9 -2.00 7.89 -5.02
C GLU A 9 -2.89 8.03 -6.26
N GLU A 10 -2.32 7.90 -7.46
CA GLU A 10 -3.02 8.23 -8.70
C GLU A 10 -4.30 7.40 -8.94
N ASP A 11 -4.25 6.09 -8.63
CA ASP A 11 -5.42 5.22 -8.72
C ASP A 11 -6.52 5.66 -7.74
N PHE A 12 -6.14 6.08 -6.52
CA PHE A 12 -7.10 6.55 -5.53
C PHE A 12 -7.64 7.94 -5.87
N LYS A 13 -6.82 8.87 -6.39
CA LYS A 13 -7.29 10.15 -6.93
C LYS A 13 -8.33 9.97 -8.02
N ARG A 14 -8.11 9.03 -8.95
CA ARG A 14 -9.09 8.69 -9.98
C ARG A 14 -10.40 8.19 -9.38
N LEU A 15 -10.34 7.40 -8.31
CA LEU A 15 -11.53 6.97 -7.57
C LEU A 15 -12.22 8.13 -6.86
N LEU A 16 -11.47 9.04 -6.22
CA LEU A 16 -12.00 10.23 -5.55
C LEU A 16 -12.78 11.14 -6.50
N ASN A 17 -12.34 11.22 -7.76
CA ASN A 17 -13.00 11.99 -8.82
C ASN A 17 -14.20 11.27 -9.45
N SER A 18 -14.58 10.08 -8.96
CA SER A 18 -15.72 9.32 -9.49
C SER A 18 -17.04 9.67 -8.77
N ASN A 19 -18.14 9.62 -9.51
CA ASN A 19 -19.49 9.91 -8.98
C ASN A 19 -20.00 8.91 -7.93
N TYR A 20 -19.29 7.81 -7.71
CA TYR A 20 -19.70 6.72 -6.81
C TYR A 20 -18.73 6.53 -5.65
N PHE A 21 -17.82 7.48 -5.40
CA PHE A 21 -16.95 7.43 -4.25
C PHE A 21 -17.74 7.55 -2.94
N VAL A 22 -17.46 6.62 -2.03
CA VAL A 22 -17.94 6.66 -0.64
C VAL A 22 -16.73 6.66 0.25
N ASP A 23 -16.62 7.67 1.11
CA ASP A 23 -15.46 7.82 2.01
C ASP A 23 -15.44 6.73 3.08
N LYS A 24 -14.56 5.75 2.86
CA LYS A 24 -14.28 4.63 3.78
C LYS A 24 -12.89 4.73 4.40
N THR A 25 -12.28 5.91 4.40
CA THR A 25 -10.91 6.11 4.91
C THR A 25 -10.79 5.82 6.40
N ASP A 26 -11.87 5.93 7.17
CA ASP A 26 -11.89 5.53 8.59
C ASP A 26 -11.53 4.04 8.80
N PHE A 27 -11.67 3.21 7.76
CA PHE A 27 -11.17 1.82 7.80
C PHE A 27 -9.67 1.75 8.10
N ILE A 28 -8.88 2.67 7.54
CA ILE A 28 -7.43 2.77 7.73
C ILE A 28 -7.09 2.97 9.22
N PHE A 29 -7.90 3.74 9.96
CA PHE A 29 -7.67 3.96 11.40
C PHE A 29 -7.62 2.63 12.18
N ASN A 30 -8.48 1.67 11.84
CA ASN A 30 -8.48 0.35 12.48
C ASN A 30 -7.33 -0.53 12.01
N LEU A 31 -6.90 -0.39 10.75
CA LEU A 31 -5.73 -1.10 10.21
C LEU A 31 -4.42 -0.61 10.85
N ASN A 32 -4.29 0.70 11.03
CA ASN A 32 -3.13 1.34 11.66
C ASN A 32 -2.84 0.78 13.06
N LYS A 33 -3.87 0.39 13.82
CA LYS A 33 -3.71 -0.25 15.14
C LYS A 33 -3.01 -1.61 15.05
N LYS A 34 -3.14 -2.31 13.93
CA LYS A 34 -2.59 -3.65 13.72
C LYS A 34 -1.21 -3.64 13.05
N ILE A 35 -0.77 -2.53 12.46
CA ILE A 35 0.39 -2.49 11.55
C ILE A 35 1.71 -3.03 12.16
N ASN A 36 1.92 -2.84 13.46
CA ASN A 36 3.09 -3.35 14.21
C ASN A 36 2.72 -4.44 15.24
N ALA A 37 1.51 -5.00 15.17
CA ALA A 37 1.07 -6.05 16.08
C ALA A 37 1.43 -7.44 15.51
N LYS A 38 1.55 -8.46 16.38
CA LYS A 38 1.80 -9.85 15.96
C LYS A 38 0.70 -10.42 15.04
N GLY A 39 -0.51 -9.85 15.06
CA GLY A 39 -1.64 -10.22 14.20
C GLY A 39 -1.94 -9.14 13.15
N ASN A 40 -0.95 -8.77 12.34
CA ASN A 40 -1.05 -7.71 11.32
C ASN A 40 -1.51 -8.22 9.94
N LEU A 41 -1.70 -9.53 9.77
CA LEU A 41 -2.21 -10.13 8.54
C LEU A 41 -3.74 -10.03 8.48
N ILE A 42 -4.25 -9.54 7.35
CA ILE A 42 -5.69 -9.28 7.16
C ILE A 42 -6.15 -9.89 5.84
N CYS A 43 -7.17 -10.74 5.91
CA CYS A 43 -7.85 -11.28 4.74
C CYS A 43 -9.25 -10.67 4.61
N ILE A 44 -9.59 -10.15 3.43
CA ILE A 44 -10.92 -9.63 3.12
C ILE A 44 -11.57 -10.51 2.04
N SER A 45 -12.31 -11.52 2.48
CA SER A 45 -13.14 -12.37 1.64
C SER A 45 -14.48 -11.67 1.34
N ARG A 46 -14.60 -11.07 0.16
CA ARG A 46 -15.85 -10.58 -0.42
C ARG A 46 -16.00 -11.04 -1.88
N PRO A 47 -17.22 -11.05 -2.43
CA PRO A 47 -17.43 -11.37 -3.85
C PRO A 47 -16.82 -10.34 -4.81
N LYS A 48 -16.81 -10.66 -6.11
CA LYS A 48 -16.37 -9.75 -7.18
C LYS A 48 -17.21 -8.45 -7.15
N LYS A 49 -16.58 -7.31 -7.45
CA LYS A 49 -17.19 -5.95 -7.46
C LYS A 49 -17.63 -5.37 -6.11
N PHE A 50 -17.23 -5.94 -4.98
CA PHE A 50 -17.52 -5.38 -3.65
C PHE A 50 -16.53 -4.29 -3.17
N GLY A 51 -15.90 -3.57 -4.09
CA GLY A 51 -14.99 -2.46 -3.78
C GLY A 51 -13.66 -2.87 -3.16
N LYS A 52 -13.21 -4.13 -3.35
CA LYS A 52 -11.87 -4.56 -2.88
C LYS A 52 -10.75 -3.76 -3.51
N THR A 53 -10.80 -3.57 -4.83
CA THR A 53 -9.82 -2.77 -5.57
C THR A 53 -9.79 -1.34 -5.05
N SER A 54 -10.95 -0.72 -4.82
CA SER A 54 -11.05 0.61 -4.21
C SER A 54 -10.40 0.71 -2.83
N ILE A 55 -10.53 -0.32 -1.99
CA ILE A 55 -9.84 -0.39 -0.69
C ILE A 55 -8.34 -0.54 -0.90
N ILE A 56 -7.89 -1.41 -1.82
CA ILE A 56 -6.47 -1.57 -2.12
C ILE A 56 -5.88 -0.26 -2.60
N ASP A 57 -6.51 0.43 -3.56
CA ASP A 57 -6.04 1.72 -4.08
C ASP A 57 -5.96 2.78 -2.98
N MET A 58 -6.95 2.84 -2.09
CA MET A 58 -6.96 3.70 -0.91
C MET A 58 -5.80 3.40 0.05
N LEU A 59 -5.53 2.12 0.35
CA LEU A 59 -4.43 1.71 1.24
C LEU A 59 -3.07 1.95 0.60
N THR A 60 -2.95 1.69 -0.69
CA THR A 60 -1.75 1.98 -1.47
C THR A 60 -1.46 3.48 -1.43
N ALA A 61 -2.45 4.34 -1.67
CA ALA A 61 -2.27 5.79 -1.61
C ALA A 61 -1.87 6.27 -0.20
N TYR A 62 -2.42 5.65 0.84
CA TYR A 62 -2.13 6.02 2.23
C TYR A 62 -0.72 5.59 2.67
N TYR A 63 -0.32 4.35 2.41
CA TYR A 63 0.95 3.83 2.94
C TYR A 63 2.15 4.05 2.01
N SER A 64 1.96 4.08 0.69
CA SER A 64 3.08 4.13 -0.28
C SER A 64 3.97 5.32 -0.03
N TYR A 65 5.27 5.06 0.10
CA TYR A 65 6.25 6.09 0.35
C TYR A 65 6.24 7.16 -0.75
N SER A 66 6.37 8.40 -0.31
CA SER A 66 6.52 9.60 -1.14
C SER A 66 7.40 10.58 -0.37
N GLU A 67 8.28 11.30 -1.08
CA GLU A 67 9.09 12.36 -0.47
C GLU A 67 8.23 13.52 0.06
N GLN A 68 7.11 13.79 -0.64
CA GLN A 68 6.12 14.78 -0.22
C GLN A 68 4.87 14.06 0.26
N LYS A 69 4.42 14.38 1.48
CA LYS A 69 3.18 13.83 2.02
C LYS A 69 1.99 14.31 1.21
N THR A 70 1.11 13.39 0.88
CA THR A 70 -0.13 13.74 0.19
C THR A 70 -1.08 14.51 1.10
N THR A 71 -1.90 15.35 0.47
CA THR A 71 -2.99 16.09 1.10
C THR A 71 -4.37 15.46 0.85
N ILE A 72 -4.49 14.40 0.04
CA ILE A 72 -5.79 13.84 -0.38
C ILE A 72 -6.60 13.20 0.77
N PHE A 73 -5.99 13.01 1.94
CA PHE A 73 -6.65 12.49 3.13
C PHE A 73 -7.08 13.59 4.11
N ASN A 74 -6.66 14.85 3.91
CA ASN A 74 -6.86 15.94 4.87
C ASN A 74 -8.34 16.23 5.16
N ASP A 75 -9.20 16.12 4.14
CA ASP A 75 -10.65 16.36 4.23
C ASP A 75 -11.47 15.09 4.51
N LYS A 76 -10.81 13.93 4.64
CA LYS A 76 -11.47 12.62 4.74
C LYS A 76 -11.77 12.20 6.18
N ASN A 77 -12.63 11.18 6.29
CA ASN A 77 -13.08 10.63 7.57
C ASN A 77 -11.94 10.18 8.47
N ILE A 78 -10.84 9.65 7.92
CA ILE A 78 -9.65 9.30 8.73
C ILE A 78 -9.07 10.51 9.47
N SER A 79 -8.90 11.66 8.81
CA SER A 79 -8.34 12.87 9.43
C SER A 79 -9.27 13.38 10.52
N LYS A 80 -10.56 13.48 10.23
CA LYS A 80 -11.60 13.84 11.23
C LYS A 80 -11.57 12.90 12.43
N ARG A 81 -11.40 11.59 12.20
CA ARG A 81 -11.33 10.58 13.28
C ARG A 81 -10.15 10.81 14.21
N TYR A 82 -8.98 11.14 13.66
CA TYR A 82 -7.78 11.44 14.46
C TYR A 82 -7.94 12.74 15.24
N ILE A 83 -8.44 13.81 14.61
CA ILE A 83 -8.73 15.10 15.27
C ILE A 83 -9.64 14.88 16.49
N ASN A 84 -10.79 14.23 16.30
CA ASN A 84 -11.76 13.98 17.38
C ASN A 84 -11.16 13.14 18.52
N GLN A 85 -10.23 12.22 18.25
CA GLN A 85 -9.55 11.46 19.30
C GLN A 85 -8.58 12.31 20.12
N VAL A 86 -7.86 13.22 19.49
CA VAL A 86 -6.95 14.15 20.18
C VAL A 86 -7.74 15.05 21.13
N GLU A 87 -8.85 15.62 20.67
CA GLU A 87 -9.73 16.47 21.48
C GLU A 87 -10.25 15.76 22.74
N THR A 88 -10.56 14.46 22.64
CA THR A 88 -11.02 13.66 23.80
C THR A 88 -9.91 13.28 24.79
N ARG A 89 -8.63 13.28 24.36
CA ARG A 89 -7.49 12.78 25.17
C ARG A 89 -6.63 13.88 25.78
N THR A 90 -6.66 15.09 25.22
CA THR A 90 -5.78 16.18 25.68
C THR A 90 -6.41 17.54 25.36
N LYS A 91 -6.92 18.25 26.38
CA LYS A 91 -7.38 19.65 26.22
C LYS A 91 -6.24 20.65 25.97
N ASN A 92 -4.97 20.27 26.17
CA ASN A 92 -3.84 21.20 26.25
C ASN A 92 -2.63 20.87 25.33
N LYS A 93 -2.81 20.12 24.23
CA LYS A 93 -1.74 19.94 23.23
C LYS A 93 -2.33 19.90 21.80
N PRO A 94 -2.12 20.94 20.98
CA PRO A 94 -2.61 20.97 19.60
C PRO A 94 -1.58 20.32 18.69
N ASP A 95 -1.30 19.02 18.84
CA ASP A 95 -0.21 18.40 18.08
C ASP A 95 -0.73 17.39 17.06
N GLU A 96 -0.75 17.90 15.82
CA GLU A 96 -0.62 17.21 14.55
C GLU A 96 -1.74 16.22 14.18
N ASN A 97 -2.26 16.38 12.96
CA ASN A 97 -3.08 15.39 12.29
C ASN A 97 -2.23 14.11 12.14
N ASN A 98 -2.25 13.25 13.15
CA ASN A 98 -1.28 12.17 13.36
C ASN A 98 -1.56 10.98 12.44
N LEU A 99 -1.69 11.24 11.14
CA LEU A 99 -1.60 10.27 10.04
C LEU A 99 -0.16 9.73 9.99
N LYS A 100 0.29 9.13 11.10
CA LYS A 100 1.67 8.71 11.40
C LYS A 100 2.26 7.79 10.33
N TYR A 101 1.39 7.06 9.64
CA TYR A 101 1.76 6.06 8.66
C TYR A 101 1.56 6.53 7.21
N LEU A 102 1.15 7.79 7.02
CA LEU A 102 0.91 8.39 5.72
C LEU A 102 2.22 8.54 4.95
N ASN A 103 2.32 7.84 3.83
CA ASN A 103 3.47 7.82 2.94
C ASN A 103 4.80 7.40 3.60
N GLU A 104 4.76 6.48 4.57
CA GLU A 104 5.95 6.06 5.32
C GLU A 104 6.48 4.65 4.95
N TYR A 105 5.77 3.88 4.12
CA TYR A 105 6.08 2.48 3.87
C TYR A 105 6.37 2.18 2.41
N ASN A 106 7.21 1.17 2.18
CA ASN A 106 7.24 0.52 0.88
C ASN A 106 5.96 -0.31 0.71
N VAL A 107 5.25 -0.13 -0.41
CA VAL A 107 4.04 -0.89 -0.71
C VAL A 107 4.27 -1.72 -1.96
N ILE A 108 3.99 -3.01 -1.85
CA ILE A 108 3.97 -3.98 -2.93
C ILE A 108 2.52 -4.38 -3.18
N LYS A 109 1.95 -3.93 -4.30
CA LYS A 109 0.59 -4.31 -4.71
C LYS A 109 0.68 -5.41 -5.78
N LEU A 110 0.05 -6.55 -5.49
CA LEU A 110 0.07 -7.76 -6.33
C LEU A 110 -1.34 -8.13 -6.81
N GLU A 111 -1.53 -8.27 -8.12
CA GLU A 111 -2.76 -8.82 -8.69
C GLU A 111 -2.54 -10.24 -9.22
N MET A 112 -2.87 -11.24 -8.40
CA MET A 112 -2.57 -12.65 -8.69
C MET A 112 -3.17 -13.17 -10.00
N ASN A 113 -4.36 -12.72 -10.39
CA ASN A 113 -5.02 -13.14 -11.63
C ASN A 113 -4.16 -12.85 -12.88
N GLU A 114 -3.34 -11.80 -12.83
CA GLU A 114 -2.50 -11.37 -13.95
C GLU A 114 -1.32 -12.30 -14.20
N TYR A 115 -0.94 -13.04 -13.16
CA TYR A 115 0.13 -14.03 -13.21
C TYR A 115 -0.43 -15.40 -13.52
N PHE A 116 -1.50 -15.82 -12.84
CA PHE A 116 -1.96 -17.22 -12.88
C PHE A 116 -3.18 -17.48 -13.77
N SER A 117 -3.90 -16.46 -14.26
CA SER A 117 -5.17 -16.66 -14.98
C SER A 117 -5.21 -16.08 -16.40
N ARG A 118 -4.23 -15.26 -16.79
CA ARG A 118 -4.21 -14.61 -18.11
C ARG A 118 -3.87 -15.54 -19.28
N TYR A 119 -3.25 -16.69 -19.03
CA TYR A 119 -2.73 -17.58 -20.08
C TYR A 119 -3.18 -19.02 -19.85
N ASN A 120 -3.58 -19.70 -20.94
CA ASN A 120 -4.20 -21.02 -20.87
C ASN A 120 -3.23 -22.19 -20.55
N ASN A 121 -1.91 -21.97 -20.64
CA ASN A 121 -0.87 -22.99 -20.42
C ASN A 121 0.07 -22.63 -19.26
N PHE A 122 -0.48 -22.16 -18.15
CA PHE A 122 0.32 -21.61 -17.07
C PHE A 122 0.61 -22.63 -15.96
N ASN A 123 1.85 -22.67 -15.48
CA ASN A 123 2.24 -23.41 -14.27
C ASN A 123 2.66 -22.45 -13.15
N VAL A 124 2.63 -22.94 -11.91
CA VAL A 124 2.89 -22.13 -10.71
C VAL A 124 4.31 -21.55 -10.71
N GLU A 125 5.29 -22.32 -11.20
CA GLU A 125 6.70 -21.91 -11.22
C GLU A 125 6.92 -20.67 -12.10
N GLU A 126 6.31 -20.65 -13.30
CA GLU A 126 6.34 -19.49 -14.19
C GLU A 126 5.64 -18.28 -13.57
N GLY A 127 4.61 -18.50 -12.75
CA GLY A 127 3.92 -17.47 -11.94
C GLY A 127 4.86 -16.76 -11.02
N ILE A 128 5.56 -17.56 -10.22
CA ILE A 128 6.51 -17.07 -9.26
C ILE A 128 7.65 -16.33 -9.97
N LYS A 129 8.19 -16.87 -11.08
CA LYS A 129 9.23 -16.20 -11.90
C LYS A 129 8.77 -14.83 -12.41
N ARG A 130 7.54 -14.75 -12.93
CA ARG A 130 6.97 -13.48 -13.42
C ARG A 130 6.71 -12.47 -12.31
N ILE A 131 6.26 -12.92 -11.14
CA ILE A 131 6.10 -12.06 -9.96
C ILE A 131 7.45 -11.48 -9.53
N LYS A 132 8.49 -12.32 -9.39
CA LYS A 132 9.86 -11.89 -9.04
C LYS A 132 10.37 -10.82 -10.01
N ARG A 133 10.29 -11.10 -11.31
CA ARG A 133 10.69 -10.14 -12.36
C ARG A 133 9.89 -8.84 -12.29
N ALA A 134 8.60 -8.90 -12.00
CA ALA A 134 7.76 -7.71 -11.88
C ALA A 134 8.16 -6.85 -10.66
N ILE A 135 8.47 -7.47 -9.51
CA ILE A 135 9.02 -6.78 -8.34
C ILE A 135 10.32 -6.05 -8.73
N VAL A 136 11.32 -6.79 -9.21
CA VAL A 136 12.64 -6.26 -9.57
C VAL A 136 12.54 -5.07 -10.52
N ASN A 137 11.77 -5.23 -11.62
CA ASN A 137 11.60 -4.16 -12.61
C ASN A 137 10.98 -2.91 -12.00
N SER A 138 9.91 -3.07 -11.21
CA SER A 138 9.20 -1.93 -10.63
C SER A 138 10.02 -1.18 -9.58
N VAL A 139 10.86 -1.88 -8.82
CA VAL A 139 11.77 -1.28 -7.84
C VAL A 139 12.85 -0.49 -8.57
N LYS A 140 13.50 -1.07 -9.59
CA LYS A 140 14.49 -0.36 -10.44
C LYS A 140 13.92 0.89 -11.11
N MET A 141 12.63 0.88 -11.45
CA MET A 141 11.95 2.06 -12.01
C MET A 141 11.73 3.18 -10.98
N LYS A 142 11.64 2.86 -9.68
CA LYS A 142 11.31 3.81 -8.61
C LYS A 142 12.50 4.26 -7.80
N ILE A 143 13.49 3.38 -7.60
CA ILE A 143 14.72 3.66 -6.87
C ILE A 143 15.87 3.69 -7.89
N LYS A 144 16.44 4.88 -8.10
CA LYS A 144 17.53 5.10 -9.05
C LYS A 144 18.78 4.36 -8.57
N ASN A 145 19.52 3.76 -9.50
CA ASN A 145 20.77 3.04 -9.23
C ASN A 145 20.64 1.87 -8.25
N PHE A 146 19.43 1.34 -8.07
CA PHE A 146 19.19 0.17 -7.22
C PHE A 146 19.81 -1.09 -7.83
N SER A 147 20.67 -1.76 -7.05
CA SER A 147 21.24 -3.07 -7.37
C SER A 147 20.69 -4.12 -6.42
N PHE A 148 20.28 -5.26 -6.97
CA PHE A 148 19.94 -6.43 -6.16
C PHE A 148 21.16 -7.32 -5.97
N SER A 149 21.29 -7.90 -4.79
CA SER A 149 22.27 -8.95 -4.49
C SER A 149 21.93 -10.25 -5.23
N ASP A 150 20.65 -10.66 -5.18
CA ASP A 150 20.08 -11.76 -5.96
C ASP A 150 18.66 -11.41 -6.45
N GLU A 151 18.49 -11.28 -7.78
CA GLU A 151 17.20 -10.97 -8.42
C GLU A 151 16.24 -12.17 -8.51
N PHE A 152 16.68 -13.36 -8.09
CA PHE A 152 15.90 -14.59 -8.12
C PHE A 152 15.44 -15.06 -6.74
N ASP A 153 15.97 -14.50 -5.64
CA ASP A 153 15.50 -14.78 -4.27
C ASP A 153 14.61 -13.64 -3.74
N ILE A 154 13.35 -13.95 -3.39
CA ILE A 154 12.41 -12.96 -2.85
C ILE A 154 12.89 -12.41 -1.50
N SER A 155 13.54 -13.24 -0.70
CA SER A 155 14.03 -12.87 0.63
C SER A 155 15.14 -11.83 0.49
N GLU A 156 16.08 -12.05 -0.44
CA GLU A 156 17.15 -11.10 -0.75
C GLU A 156 16.59 -9.82 -1.36
N ILE A 157 15.66 -9.92 -2.33
CA ILE A 157 14.96 -8.75 -2.89
C ILE A 157 14.32 -7.89 -1.80
N ILE A 158 13.59 -8.51 -0.86
CA ILE A 158 12.94 -7.80 0.25
C ILE A 158 13.98 -7.15 1.17
N ASN A 159 15.07 -7.86 1.47
CA ASN A 159 16.13 -7.38 2.32
C ASN A 159 16.86 -6.19 1.70
N ASP A 160 17.24 -6.28 0.42
CA ASP A 160 17.87 -5.19 -0.33
C ASP A 160 16.99 -3.94 -0.36
N ILE A 161 15.68 -4.10 -0.59
CA ILE A 161 14.74 -2.98 -0.56
C ILE A 161 14.74 -2.33 0.83
N PHE A 162 14.74 -3.14 1.90
CA PHE A 162 14.77 -2.62 3.26
C PHE A 162 16.09 -1.91 3.58
N GLU A 163 17.23 -2.47 3.20
CA GLU A 163 18.55 -1.90 3.47
C GLU A 163 18.75 -0.56 2.76
N GLU A 164 18.33 -0.45 1.50
CA GLU A 164 18.40 0.77 0.71
C GLU A 164 17.44 1.85 1.23
N THR A 165 16.20 1.46 1.53
CA THR A 165 15.15 2.44 1.87
C THR A 165 15.01 2.71 3.36
N ARG A 166 15.50 1.83 4.23
CA ARG A 166 15.24 1.80 5.68
C ARG A 166 13.75 1.82 6.05
N ARG A 167 12.88 1.34 5.15
CA ARG A 167 11.42 1.35 5.32
C ARG A 167 10.86 -0.07 5.26
N LYS A 168 9.93 -0.37 6.18
CA LYS A 168 9.19 -1.64 6.17
C LYS A 168 8.35 -1.76 4.90
N ILE A 169 8.11 -3.01 4.50
CA ILE A 169 7.27 -3.35 3.35
C ILE A 169 5.86 -3.75 3.82
N ILE A 170 4.85 -3.25 3.12
CA ILE A 170 3.45 -3.66 3.20
C ILE A 170 3.10 -4.35 1.88
N PHE A 171 2.47 -5.52 1.99
CA PHE A 171 1.94 -6.30 0.86
C PHE A 171 0.42 -6.15 0.77
#